data_AF-A0A7W4TQU0-F1
#
_entry.id   AF-A0A7W4TQU0-F1
#
_cell.length_a   1.000
_cell.length_b   1.000
_cell.length_c   1.000
_cell.angle_alpha   90.00
_cell.angle_beta   90.00
_cell.angle_gamma   90.00
#
_symmetry.space_group_name_H-M   'P 1'
#
loop_
_entity.id
_entity.type
_entity.pdbx_description
1 polymer ?
#
loop_
_entity_poly.entity_id
_entity_poly.type
_entity_poly.pdbx_seq_one_letter_code
_entity_poly.pdbx_strand_id
1 'polypeptide(L)'
;MRDVLAHLTTTTRLTVRKVAREAIKARGSFDRMEVTMAAASAERYSTTELLEQLHDSAESTRRFPGSSPMDPLMDLVIHAQDIARPLQLTCSSPAHVVTACLTHVIGNRFMGAPRRVKGLHLVSTDSPWEHGSGIEVQGPDRDLLLVVSGRPDGLNTLNGPGVQTLHERLRAA
;
A
#
# COMPACT_ATOMS: atom_id res chain seq x y z
N MET A 1 -7.45 -11.76 5.38
CA MET A 1 -6.46 -12.45 4.51
C MET A 1 -7.01 -12.72 3.11
N ARG A 2 -8.09 -13.50 2.97
CA ARG A 2 -8.71 -13.77 1.67
C ARG A 2 -9.17 -12.49 0.95
N ASP A 3 -9.66 -11.50 1.69
CA ASP A 3 -10.08 -10.21 1.12
C ASP A 3 -8.90 -9.39 0.56
N VAL A 4 -7.73 -9.48 1.20
CA VAL A 4 -6.49 -8.82 0.71
C VAL A 4 -6.00 -9.50 -0.57
N LEU A 5 -6.01 -10.83 -0.60
CA LEU A 5 -5.68 -11.58 -1.81
C LEU A 5 -6.68 -11.25 -2.94
N ALA A 6 -7.98 -11.20 -2.64
CA ALA A 6 -9.00 -10.83 -3.60
C ALA A 6 -8.87 -9.38 -4.08
N HIS A 7 -8.43 -8.44 -3.23
CA HIS A 7 -8.12 -7.08 -3.63
C HIS A 7 -6.95 -7.02 -4.61
N LEU A 8 -5.86 -7.73 -4.35
CA LEU A 8 -4.68 -7.76 -5.23
C LEU A 8 -5.00 -8.29 -6.65
N THR A 9 -5.99 -9.17 -6.82
CA THR A 9 -6.42 -9.63 -8.15
C THR A 9 -7.27 -8.61 -8.91
N THR A 10 -7.81 -7.59 -8.23
CA THR A 10 -8.65 -6.58 -8.89
C THR A 10 -7.86 -5.64 -9.79
N THR A 11 -6.60 -5.34 -9.46
CA THR A 11 -5.78 -4.33 -10.14
C THR A 11 -5.64 -4.54 -11.65
N THR A 12 -5.58 -5.80 -12.11
CA THR A 12 -5.47 -6.18 -13.53
C THR A 12 -6.82 -6.52 -14.18
N ARG A 13 -7.88 -6.67 -13.36
CA ARG A 13 -9.20 -7.20 -13.77
C ARG A 13 -10.34 -6.18 -13.65
N LEU A 14 -10.06 -4.99 -13.12
CA LEU A 14 -11.02 -3.88 -13.12
C LEU A 14 -11.11 -3.24 -14.51
N THR A 15 -12.33 -3.11 -14.99
CA THR A 15 -12.63 -2.29 -16.16
C THR A 15 -13.24 -0.97 -15.71
N VAL A 16 -13.01 0.10 -16.48
CA VAL A 16 -13.62 1.43 -16.20
C VAL A 16 -15.13 1.34 -16.04
N ARG A 17 -15.79 0.50 -16.85
CA ARG A 17 -17.25 0.27 -16.76
C ARG A 17 -17.66 -0.37 -15.44
N LYS A 18 -16.87 -1.33 -14.92
CA LYS A 18 -17.13 -1.98 -13.63
C LYS A 18 -16.93 -0.98 -12.49
N VAL A 19 -15.84 -0.21 -12.51
CA VAL A 19 -15.58 0.84 -11.50
C VAL A 19 -16.68 1.90 -11.52
N ALA A 20 -17.07 2.41 -12.69
CA ALA A 20 -18.15 3.40 -12.79
C ALA A 20 -19.49 2.87 -12.23
N ARG A 21 -19.83 1.60 -12.53
CA ARG A 21 -21.04 0.95 -11.99
C ARG A 21 -20.98 0.84 -10.47
N GLU A 22 -19.87 0.38 -9.92
CA GLU A 22 -19.72 0.17 -8.48
C GLU A 22 -19.59 1.50 -7.72
N ALA A 23 -18.99 2.53 -8.32
CA ALA A 23 -18.97 3.90 -7.76
C ALA A 23 -20.38 4.50 -7.66
N ILE A 24 -21.22 4.28 -8.68
CA ILE A 24 -22.64 4.69 -8.65
C ILE A 24 -23.37 3.96 -7.51
N LYS A 25 -23.20 2.64 -7.38
CA LYS A 25 -23.81 1.85 -6.30
C LYS A 25 -23.32 2.27 -4.92
N ALA A 26 -22.04 2.64 -4.81
CA ALA A 26 -21.42 3.14 -3.59
C ALA A 26 -21.74 4.62 -3.31
N ARG A 27 -22.63 5.24 -4.10
CA ARG A 27 -23.05 6.65 -3.98
C ARG A 27 -21.86 7.63 -4.01
N GLY A 28 -20.85 7.33 -4.83
CA GLY A 28 -19.65 8.14 -5.00
C GLY A 28 -18.57 7.94 -3.94
N SER A 29 -18.74 7.04 -2.97
CA SER A 29 -17.70 6.70 -1.99
C SER A 29 -16.78 5.61 -2.53
N PHE A 30 -15.53 5.96 -2.82
CA PHE A 30 -14.50 5.02 -3.28
C PHE A 30 -14.18 3.95 -2.24
N ASP A 31 -14.04 4.33 -0.96
CA ASP A 31 -13.77 3.38 0.12
C ASP A 31 -14.87 2.31 0.21
N ARG A 32 -16.15 2.72 0.16
CA ARG A 32 -17.27 1.77 0.17
C ARG A 32 -17.28 0.89 -1.07
N MET A 33 -16.93 1.44 -2.23
CA MET A 33 -16.82 0.69 -3.47
C MET A 33 -15.76 -0.40 -3.33
N GLU A 34 -14.54 -0.05 -2.91
CA GLU A 34 -13.43 -0.99 -2.77
C GLU A 34 -13.75 -2.12 -1.78
N VAL A 35 -14.28 -1.79 -0.60
CA VAL A 35 -14.68 -2.79 0.40
C VAL A 35 -15.74 -3.74 -0.16
N THR A 36 -16.77 -3.20 -0.82
CA THR A 36 -17.85 -4.03 -1.40
C THR A 36 -17.34 -4.93 -2.52
N MET A 37 -16.45 -4.41 -3.36
CA MET A 37 -15.87 -5.17 -4.47
C MET A 37 -14.93 -6.27 -4.01
N ALA A 38 -14.11 -6.00 -2.99
CA ALA A 38 -13.23 -6.98 -2.37
C ALA A 38 -14.04 -8.13 -1.74
N ALA A 39 -15.07 -7.80 -0.95
CA ALA A 39 -15.96 -8.79 -0.34
C ALA A 39 -16.66 -9.67 -1.38
N ALA A 40 -17.25 -9.07 -2.41
CA ALA A 40 -17.91 -9.81 -3.48
C ALA A 40 -16.95 -10.71 -4.27
N SER A 41 -15.68 -10.31 -4.40
CA SER A 41 -14.64 -11.13 -5.04
C SER A 41 -14.23 -12.31 -4.16
N ALA A 42 -14.05 -12.07 -2.85
CA ALA A 42 -13.73 -13.10 -1.88
C ALA A 42 -14.83 -14.16 -1.74
N GLU A 43 -16.10 -13.77 -1.85
CA GLU A 43 -17.25 -14.70 -1.89
C GLU A 43 -17.30 -15.52 -3.17
N ARG A 44 -16.94 -14.91 -4.31
CA ARG A 44 -17.08 -15.52 -5.64
C ARG A 44 -16.01 -16.55 -5.97
N TYR A 45 -14.78 -16.38 -5.48
CA TYR A 45 -13.64 -17.21 -5.85
C TYR A 45 -13.03 -17.88 -4.65
N SER A 46 -12.72 -19.17 -4.76
CA SER A 46 -11.93 -19.92 -3.78
C SER A 46 -10.51 -19.35 -3.64
N THR A 47 -9.83 -19.67 -2.54
CA THR A 47 -8.44 -19.24 -2.31
C THR A 47 -7.51 -19.70 -3.44
N THR A 48 -7.69 -20.92 -3.97
CA THR A 48 -6.89 -21.45 -5.08
C THR A 48 -7.10 -20.63 -6.35
N GLU A 49 -8.35 -20.33 -6.71
CA GLU A 49 -8.64 -19.49 -7.89
C GLU A 49 -8.09 -18.07 -7.73
N LEU A 50 -8.10 -17.51 -6.52
CA LEU A 50 -7.50 -16.20 -6.27
C LEU A 50 -5.97 -16.21 -6.39
N LEU A 51 -5.31 -17.30 -5.98
CA LEU A 51 -3.86 -17.47 -6.17
C LEU A 51 -3.51 -17.62 -7.66
N GLU A 52 -4.27 -18.40 -8.42
CA GLU A 52 -4.11 -18.49 -9.88
C GLU A 52 -4.31 -17.12 -10.53
N GLN A 53 -5.34 -16.38 -10.13
CA GLN A 53 -5.58 -15.05 -10.65
C GLN A 53 -4.46 -14.06 -10.35
N LEU A 54 -3.81 -14.19 -9.19
CA LEU A 54 -2.66 -13.38 -8.81
C LEU A 54 -1.44 -13.75 -9.67
N HIS A 55 -1.18 -15.03 -9.92
CA HIS A 55 -0.11 -15.46 -10.83
C HIS A 55 -0.32 -14.93 -12.25
N ASP A 56 -1.52 -15.07 -12.81
CA ASP A 56 -1.86 -14.49 -14.13
C ASP A 56 -1.61 -12.97 -14.18
N SER A 57 -1.80 -12.28 -13.05
CA SER A 57 -1.64 -10.82 -12.99
C SER A 57 -0.19 -10.40 -13.12
N ALA A 58 0.78 -11.26 -12.78
CA ALA A 58 2.20 -10.98 -12.89
C ALA A 58 2.64 -10.77 -14.36
N GLU A 59 1.97 -11.42 -15.30
CA GLU A 59 2.24 -11.28 -16.75
C GLU A 59 1.39 -10.19 -17.42
N SER A 60 0.49 -9.55 -16.67
CA SER A 60 -0.46 -8.58 -17.22
C SER A 60 0.10 -7.16 -17.25
N THR A 61 0.00 -6.50 -18.40
CA THR A 61 0.25 -5.05 -18.50
C THR A 61 -0.98 -4.20 -18.21
N ARG A 62 -2.14 -4.85 -17.99
CA ARG A 62 -3.42 -4.16 -17.73
C ARG A 62 -3.42 -3.56 -16.34
N ARG A 63 -3.84 -2.30 -16.26
CA ARG A 63 -3.96 -1.53 -15.03
C ARG A 63 -5.16 -0.59 -15.14
N PHE A 64 -5.62 -0.06 -14.00
CA PHE A 64 -6.70 0.93 -14.01
C PHE A 64 -6.30 2.18 -14.81
N PRO A 65 -7.16 2.75 -15.67
CA PRO A 65 -6.78 3.95 -16.41
C PRO A 65 -6.44 5.13 -15.49
N GLY A 66 -5.30 5.77 -15.75
CA GLY A 66 -4.74 6.80 -14.89
C GLY A 66 -3.80 6.29 -13.80
N SER A 67 -3.64 4.96 -13.64
CA SER A 67 -2.63 4.39 -12.73
C SER A 67 -1.24 4.28 -13.37
N SER A 68 -0.23 4.52 -12.53
CA SER A 68 1.18 4.31 -12.81
C SER A 68 1.51 2.80 -12.78
N PRO A 69 2.55 2.34 -13.50
CA PRO A 69 3.09 0.98 -13.30
C PRO A 69 3.53 0.70 -11.86
N MET A 70 3.80 1.75 -11.08
CA MET A 70 4.18 1.64 -9.67
C MET A 70 2.99 1.36 -8.75
N ASP A 71 1.75 1.69 -9.14
CA ASP A 71 0.59 1.51 -8.26
C ASP A 71 0.31 0.03 -7.92
N PRO A 72 0.27 -0.91 -8.89
CA PRO A 72 0.14 -2.33 -8.57
C PRO A 72 1.31 -2.89 -7.77
N LEU A 73 2.52 -2.38 -8.03
CA LEU A 73 3.74 -2.85 -7.39
C LEU A 73 3.78 -2.44 -5.92
N MET A 74 3.48 -1.17 -5.61
CA MET A 74 3.41 -0.70 -4.22
C MET A 74 2.31 -1.43 -3.45
N ASP A 75 1.15 -1.68 -4.07
CA ASP A 75 0.04 -2.38 -3.44
C ASP A 75 0.46 -3.79 -3.06
N LEU A 76 1.12 -4.51 -3.97
CA LEU A 76 1.64 -5.85 -3.68
C LEU A 76 2.65 -5.86 -2.53
N VAL A 77 3.63 -4.95 -2.56
CA VAL A 77 4.68 -4.88 -1.52
C VAL A 77 4.09 -4.54 -0.16
N ILE A 78 3.16 -3.58 -0.09
CA ILE A 78 2.51 -3.17 1.15
C ILE A 78 1.61 -4.29 1.68
N HIS A 79 0.72 -4.83 0.85
CA HIS A 79 -0.24 -5.84 1.29
C HIS A 79 0.38 -7.19 1.61
N ALA A 80 1.55 -7.50 1.03
CA ALA A 80 2.33 -8.65 1.47
C ALA A 80 2.73 -8.51 2.96
N GLN A 81 3.03 -7.29 3.44
CA GLN A 81 3.30 -7.04 4.85
C GLN A 81 2.04 -7.11 5.72
N ASP A 82 0.91 -6.60 5.23
CA ASP A 82 -0.39 -6.70 5.91
C ASP A 82 -0.80 -8.16 6.19
N ILE A 83 -0.31 -9.10 5.38
CA ILE A 83 -0.48 -10.54 5.59
C ILE A 83 0.64 -11.12 6.47
N ALA A 84 1.90 -10.82 6.15
CA ALA A 84 3.03 -11.50 6.76
C ALA A 84 3.21 -11.14 8.24
N ARG A 85 3.04 -9.86 8.61
CA ARG A 85 3.30 -9.39 9.99
C ARG A 85 2.37 -10.00 11.04
N PRO A 86 1.03 -10.03 10.85
CA PRO A 86 0.14 -10.67 11.81
C PRO A 86 0.41 -12.18 11.98
N LEU A 87 0.95 -12.82 10.96
CA LEU A 87 1.35 -14.23 10.98
C LEU A 87 2.78 -14.46 11.49
N GLN A 88 3.50 -13.40 11.86
CA GLN A 88 4.91 -13.44 12.26
C GLN A 88 5.80 -14.08 11.19
N LEU A 89 5.43 -13.91 9.92
CA LEU A 89 6.20 -14.37 8.77
C LEU A 89 7.09 -13.24 8.25
N THR A 90 8.26 -13.62 7.75
CA THR A 90 9.14 -12.70 7.04
C THR A 90 8.76 -12.70 5.56
N CYS A 91 8.29 -11.55 5.06
CA CYS A 91 8.15 -11.32 3.62
C CYS A 91 9.16 -10.24 3.20
N SER A 92 10.09 -10.60 2.34
CA SER A 92 11.08 -9.68 1.77
C SER A 92 10.78 -9.40 0.30
N SER A 93 11.00 -8.15 -0.09
CA SER A 93 11.07 -7.72 -1.48
C SER A 93 12.49 -7.21 -1.75
N PRO A 94 12.97 -7.23 -3.00
CA PRO A 94 14.27 -6.66 -3.33
C PRO A 94 14.37 -5.21 -2.85
N ALA A 95 15.49 -4.83 -2.23
CA ALA A 95 15.64 -3.51 -1.60
C ALA A 95 15.27 -2.35 -2.54
N HIS A 96 15.81 -2.36 -3.77
CA HIS A 96 15.51 -1.35 -4.78
C HIS A 96 14.03 -1.23 -5.14
N VAL A 97 13.26 -2.33 -5.05
CA VAL A 97 11.80 -2.32 -5.27
C VAL A 97 11.10 -1.60 -4.13
N VAL A 98 11.51 -1.87 -2.88
CA VAL A 98 10.95 -1.21 -1.69
C VAL A 98 11.26 0.29 -1.73
N THR A 99 12.50 0.68 -2.02
CA THR A 99 12.90 2.09 -2.16
C THR A 99 12.12 2.81 -3.25
N ALA A 100 11.91 2.15 -4.40
CA ALA A 100 11.11 2.71 -5.50
C ALA A 100 9.64 2.89 -5.10
N CYS A 101 9.04 1.92 -4.40
CA CYS A 101 7.69 2.03 -3.86
C CYS A 101 7.59 3.16 -2.84
N LEU A 102 8.55 3.27 -1.91
CA LEU A 102 8.60 4.34 -0.92
C LEU A 102 8.67 5.72 -1.58
N THR A 103 9.53 5.88 -2.58
CA THR A 103 9.66 7.11 -3.38
C THR A 103 8.37 7.45 -4.12
N HIS A 104 7.64 6.45 -4.61
CA HIS A 104 6.37 6.66 -5.30
C HIS A 104 5.26 7.06 -4.32
N VAL A 105 5.14 6.37 -3.19
CA VAL A 105 4.08 6.61 -2.18
C VAL A 105 4.25 7.96 -1.51
N ILE A 106 5.47 8.47 -1.31
CA ILE A 106 5.70 9.74 -0.61
C ILE A 106 4.93 10.94 -1.22
N GLY A 107 4.73 10.92 -2.54
CA GLY A 107 3.97 11.93 -3.28
C GLY A 107 2.47 11.62 -3.42
N ASN A 108 2.02 10.45 -2.98
CA ASN A 108 0.66 9.97 -3.21
C ASN A 108 -0.35 10.65 -2.28
N ARG A 109 -1.09 11.62 -2.86
CA ARG A 109 -2.13 12.39 -2.15
C ARG A 109 -3.34 11.55 -1.75
N PHE A 110 -3.69 10.52 -2.54
CA PHE A 110 -4.82 9.64 -2.23
C PHE A 110 -4.55 8.84 -0.95
N MET A 111 -3.30 8.45 -0.71
CA MET A 111 -2.89 7.76 0.52
C MET A 111 -2.60 8.71 1.70
N GLY A 112 -2.77 10.02 1.51
CA GLY A 112 -2.50 11.05 2.51
C GLY A 112 -1.01 11.22 2.85
N ALA A 113 -0.10 10.61 2.10
CA ALA A 113 1.32 10.56 2.43
C ALA A 113 1.96 11.96 2.59
N PRO A 114 1.75 12.93 1.67
CA PRO A 114 2.35 14.27 1.82
C PRO A 114 1.93 15.00 3.10
N ARG A 115 0.69 14.79 3.58
CA ARG A 115 0.23 15.37 4.84
C ARG A 115 0.86 14.67 6.04
N ARG A 116 0.96 13.34 5.97
CA ARG A 116 1.51 12.49 7.03
C ARG A 116 2.99 12.80 7.31
N VAL A 117 3.78 13.06 6.27
CA VAL A 117 5.24 13.28 6.40
C VAL A 117 5.65 14.74 6.47
N LYS A 118 4.70 15.69 6.42
CA LYS A 118 5.00 17.12 6.38
C LYS A 118 5.90 17.57 7.54
N GLY A 119 7.02 18.22 7.23
CA GLY A 119 7.96 18.73 8.24
C GLY A 119 8.77 17.66 8.96
N LEU A 120 8.82 16.44 8.43
CA LEU A 120 9.72 15.37 8.87
C LEU A 120 10.89 15.23 7.88
N HIS A 121 11.99 14.68 8.37
CA HIS A 121 13.10 14.20 7.55
C HIS A 121 13.14 12.68 7.67
N LEU A 122 12.70 11.97 6.64
CA LEU A 122 12.73 10.51 6.60
C LEU A 122 14.08 10.06 6.07
N VAL A 123 14.77 9.20 6.81
CA VAL A 123 16.10 8.70 6.47
C VAL A 123 16.10 7.18 6.48
N SER A 124 16.49 6.58 5.35
CA SER A 124 16.67 5.14 5.26
C SER A 124 17.89 4.66 6.05
N THR A 125 17.79 3.47 6.65
CA THR A 125 18.94 2.77 7.25
C THR A 125 19.56 1.73 6.32
N ASP A 126 18.87 1.33 5.26
CA ASP A 126 19.26 0.25 4.34
C ASP A 126 19.59 0.73 2.92
N SER A 127 19.37 2.02 2.64
CA SER A 127 19.70 2.66 1.36
C SER A 127 20.11 4.13 1.55
N PRO A 128 20.67 4.81 0.54
CA PRO A 128 20.95 6.25 0.60
C PRO A 128 19.68 7.11 0.41
N TRP A 129 18.49 6.53 0.57
CA TRP A 129 17.23 7.23 0.37
C TRP A 129 16.92 8.15 1.55
N GLU A 130 16.51 9.38 1.23
CA GLU A 130 16.05 10.36 2.19
C GLU A 130 14.93 11.23 1.60
N HIS A 131 14.08 11.81 2.46
CA HIS A 131 13.02 12.72 2.03
C HIS A 131 12.68 13.77 3.09
N GLY A 132 12.57 15.03 2.67
CA GLY A 132 12.18 16.14 3.54
C GLY A 132 13.38 16.78 4.24
N SER A 133 13.11 17.73 5.14
CA SER A 133 14.16 18.55 5.78
C SER A 133 13.79 19.04 7.18
N GLY A 134 13.04 18.22 7.93
CA GLY A 134 12.56 18.55 9.27
C GLY A 134 13.05 17.61 10.37
N ILE A 135 12.15 17.26 11.30
CA ILE A 135 12.48 16.41 12.44
C ILE A 135 12.74 14.97 11.95
N GLU A 136 13.89 14.41 12.30
CA GLU A 136 14.34 13.13 11.79
C GLU A 136 13.48 11.94 12.25
N VAL A 137 13.18 11.06 11.30
CA VAL A 137 12.64 9.72 11.49
C VAL A 137 13.49 8.78 10.65
N GLN A 138 14.15 7.83 11.29
CA GLN A 138 15.07 6.91 10.65
C GLN A 138 14.60 5.46 10.80
N GLY A 139 14.74 4.67 9.75
CA GLY A 139 14.51 3.22 9.81
C GLY A 139 14.62 2.54 8.44
N PRO A 140 14.32 1.23 8.36
CA PRO A 140 14.38 0.49 7.11
C PRO A 140 13.34 1.00 6.09
N ASP A 141 13.67 0.97 4.79
CA ASP A 141 12.80 1.42 3.70
C ASP A 141 11.41 0.78 3.77
N ARG A 142 11.34 -0.50 4.14
CA ARG A 142 10.07 -1.23 4.27
C ARG A 142 9.18 -0.64 5.36
N ASP A 143 9.77 -0.23 6.47
CA ASP A 143 9.04 0.23 7.63
C ASP A 143 8.63 1.70 7.45
N LEU A 144 9.50 2.49 6.81
CA LEU A 144 9.18 3.79 6.25
C LEU A 144 8.03 3.70 5.24
N LEU A 145 8.05 2.73 4.31
CA LEU A 145 6.97 2.52 3.34
C LEU A 145 5.62 2.25 4.02
N LEU A 146 5.61 1.44 5.08
CA LEU A 146 4.38 1.14 5.83
C LEU A 146 3.82 2.39 6.50
N VAL A 147 4.62 3.14 7.25
CA VAL A 147 4.13 4.36 7.91
C VAL A 147 3.73 5.43 6.88
N VAL A 148 4.50 5.60 5.80
CA VAL A 148 4.21 6.56 4.73
C VAL A 148 2.94 6.18 3.97
N SER A 149 2.59 4.90 3.89
CA SER A 149 1.32 4.42 3.33
C SER A 149 0.17 4.37 4.34
N GLY A 150 0.40 4.73 5.61
CA GLY A 150 -0.65 4.82 6.63
C GLY A 150 -0.78 3.61 7.54
N ARG A 151 0.16 2.66 7.50
CA ARG A 151 0.17 1.45 8.33
C ARG A 151 1.02 1.69 9.58
N PRO A 152 0.43 1.68 10.79
CA PRO A 152 1.15 1.94 12.04
C PRO A 152 2.16 0.84 12.39
N ASP A 153 2.00 -0.37 11.85
CA ASP A 153 2.91 -1.51 12.11
C ASP A 153 4.36 -1.23 11.71
N GLY A 154 4.59 -0.26 10.82
CA GLY A 154 5.94 0.20 10.47
C GLY A 154 6.65 0.97 11.59
N LEU A 155 5.93 1.49 12.60
CA LEU A 155 6.52 2.35 13.64
C LEU A 155 7.53 1.62 14.54
N ASN A 156 7.38 0.31 14.73
CA ASN A 156 8.09 -0.45 15.76
C ASN A 156 9.62 -0.47 15.61
N THR A 157 10.13 -0.21 14.41
CA THR A 157 11.55 -0.24 14.06
C THR A 157 12.10 1.15 13.72
N LEU A 158 11.25 2.18 13.77
CA LEU A 158 11.66 3.55 13.48
C LEU A 158 12.22 4.23 14.73
N ASN A 159 13.22 5.07 14.51
CA ASN A 159 13.92 5.81 15.54
C ASN A 159 13.95 7.30 15.18
N GLY A 160 14.33 8.12 16.16
CA GLY A 160 14.49 9.56 15.98
C GLY A 160 13.34 10.39 16.56
N PRO A 161 13.56 11.70 16.74
CA PRO A 161 12.64 12.60 17.43
C PRO A 161 11.29 12.79 16.72
N GLY A 162 11.21 12.51 15.41
CA GLY A 162 10.01 12.68 14.62
C GLY A 162 9.00 11.53 14.74
N VAL A 163 9.39 10.40 15.33
CA VAL A 163 8.55 9.18 15.40
C VAL A 163 7.24 9.45 16.12
N GLN A 164 7.27 10.20 17.22
CA GLN A 164 6.07 10.56 17.97
C GLN A 164 5.09 11.38 17.13
N THR A 165 5.60 12.35 16.36
CA THR A 165 4.78 13.16 15.45
C THR A 165 4.14 12.28 14.37
N LEU A 166 4.88 11.31 13.85
CA LEU A 166 4.37 10.38 12.83
C LEU A 166 3.29 9.45 13.40
N HIS A 167 3.47 8.95 14.62
CA HIS A 167 2.49 8.14 15.34
C HIS A 167 1.18 8.90 15.51
N GLU A 168 1.22 10.14 16.00
CA GLU A 168 0.02 10.96 16.21
C GLU A 168 -0.78 11.16 14.92
N ARG A 169 -0.08 11.40 13.80
CA ARG A 169 -0.71 11.58 12.48
C ARG A 169 -1.33 10.31 11.93
N LEU A 170 -0.76 9.14 12.25
CA LEU A 170 -1.33 7.85 11.89
C LEU A 170 -2.62 7.54 12.64
N ARG A 171 -2.77 8.03 13.88
CA ARG A 171 -3.98 7.87 14.69
C ARG A 171 -5.11 8.82 14.30
N ALA A 172 -4.78 9.96 13.70
CA ALA A 172 -5.73 10.99 13.30
C ALA A 172 -6.26 10.83 11.86
N ALA A 173 -5.71 9.88 11.10
CA ALA A 173 -6.08 9.57 9.72
C ALA A 173 -7.21 8.53 9.68
#